data_AF-A0A7X7XXM9-F1
#
_entry.id   AF-A0A7X7XXM9-F1
#
_cell.length_a   1.000
_cell.length_b   1.000
_cell.length_c   1.000
_cell.angle_alpha   90.00
_cell.angle_beta   90.00
_cell.angle_gamma   90.00
#
_symmetry.space_group_name_H-M   'P 1'
#
loop_
_entity.id
_entity.type
_entity.pdbx_description
1 polymer ?
#
loop_
_entity_poly.entity_id
_entity_poly.type
_entity_poly.pdbx_seq_one_letter_code
_entity_poly.pdbx_strand_id
1 'polypeptide(L)'
;MRYFYGDKTPLRVLDEIEFWKRQETEHTIVIRQVATNLERDFVEKLKNWELAFSKTEGVAVRYIEEVIRCKGVITPVLCENIRNFTIFAFNQSLSFVVFLNQLVAESEAVSNNEIAVAVINHIRRESEYFIGIVKAALQCF
;
A
#
# COMPACT_ATOMS: atom_id res chain seq x y z
N MET A 1 2.12 -0.07 -14.76
CA MET A 1 2.33 0.59 -16.09
C MET A 1 3.32 1.73 -15.92
N ARG A 2 4.27 1.95 -16.84
CA ARG A 2 5.27 3.04 -16.74
C ARG A 2 4.98 4.09 -17.81
N TYR A 3 4.27 5.17 -17.48
CA TYR A 3 4.23 6.34 -18.37
C TYR A 3 4.64 7.61 -17.65
N PHE A 4 5.09 8.58 -18.45
CA PHE A 4 5.48 9.92 -18.01
C PHE A 4 4.26 10.85 -18.14
N TYR A 5 3.85 11.48 -17.03
CA TYR A 5 2.58 12.21 -16.95
C TYR A 5 2.72 13.72 -16.74
N GLY A 6 3.95 14.24 -16.57
CA GLY A 6 4.20 15.66 -16.34
C GLY A 6 3.32 16.22 -15.22
N ASP A 7 2.55 17.26 -15.54
CA ASP A 7 1.66 17.98 -14.61
C ASP A 7 0.53 17.13 -14.02
N LYS A 8 0.26 15.93 -14.56
CA LYS A 8 -0.76 14.99 -14.02
C LYS A 8 -0.22 14.08 -12.92
N THR A 9 1.01 14.32 -12.42
CA THR A 9 1.63 13.51 -11.37
C THR A 9 0.78 13.38 -10.10
N PRO A 10 0.10 14.43 -9.59
CA PRO A 10 -0.77 14.28 -8.41
C PRO A 10 -1.96 13.34 -8.60
N LEU A 11 -2.58 13.33 -9.78
CA LEU A 11 -3.66 12.39 -10.11
C LEU A 11 -3.13 10.97 -10.21
N ARG A 12 -1.99 10.79 -10.87
CA ARG A 12 -1.42 9.45 -11.04
C ARG A 12 -0.98 8.83 -9.73
N VAL A 13 -0.40 9.60 -8.82
CA VAL A 13 0.01 9.03 -7.53
C VAL A 13 -1.21 8.58 -6.72
N LEU A 14 -2.36 9.26 -6.86
CA LEU A 14 -3.62 8.79 -6.26
C LEU A 14 -4.09 7.47 -6.88
N ASP A 15 -4.05 7.32 -8.20
CA ASP A 15 -4.40 6.05 -8.89
C ASP A 15 -3.50 4.91 -8.41
N GLU A 16 -2.19 5.16 -8.30
CA GLU A 16 -1.23 4.16 -7.81
C GLU A 16 -1.50 3.83 -6.32
N ILE A 17 -1.82 4.82 -5.48
CA ILE A 17 -2.19 4.57 -4.08
C ILE A 17 -3.47 3.72 -4.01
N GLU A 18 -4.53 4.06 -4.75
CA GLU A 18 -5.76 3.26 -4.78
C GLU A 18 -5.47 1.80 -5.14
N PHE A 19 -4.78 1.60 -6.26
CA PHE A 19 -4.45 0.26 -6.76
C PHE A 19 -3.63 -0.54 -5.74
N TRP A 20 -2.53 0.02 -5.25
CA TRP A 20 -1.62 -0.71 -4.37
C TRP A 20 -2.19 -0.92 -2.97
N LYS A 21 -3.03 -0.03 -2.46
CA LYS A 21 -3.70 -0.25 -1.16
C LYS A 21 -4.74 -1.36 -1.24
N ARG A 22 -5.41 -1.51 -2.39
CA ARG A 22 -6.25 -2.69 -2.65
C ARG A 22 -5.42 -3.98 -2.64
N GLN A 23 -4.30 -3.99 -3.38
CA GLN A 23 -3.41 -5.16 -3.40
C GLN A 23 -2.87 -5.51 -2.00
N GLU A 24 -2.38 -4.52 -1.25
CA GLU A 24 -1.91 -4.74 0.13
C GLU A 24 -3.02 -5.25 1.07
N THR A 25 -4.27 -4.80 0.89
CA THR A 25 -5.45 -5.35 1.59
C THR A 25 -5.63 -6.83 1.29
N GLU A 26 -5.70 -7.18 0.00
CA GLU A 26 -5.87 -8.56 -0.48
C GLU A 26 -4.72 -9.47 -0.02
N HIS A 27 -3.49 -8.96 -0.02
CA HIS A 27 -2.32 -9.68 0.46
C HIS A 27 -2.41 -10.08 1.93
N THR A 28 -3.05 -9.26 2.77
CA THR A 28 -3.27 -9.68 4.17
C THR A 28 -4.16 -10.93 4.28
N ILE A 29 -5.11 -11.09 3.36
CA ILE A 29 -6.00 -12.26 3.30
C ILE A 29 -5.22 -13.46 2.78
N VAL A 30 -4.48 -13.29 1.67
CA VAL A 30 -3.65 -14.35 1.06
C VAL A 30 -2.70 -14.95 2.08
N ILE A 31 -1.99 -14.13 2.87
CA ILE A 31 -1.06 -14.60 3.89
C ILE A 31 -1.75 -15.52 4.91
N ARG A 32 -2.95 -15.14 5.39
CA ARG A 32 -3.72 -15.96 6.35
C ARG A 32 -4.27 -17.25 5.74
N GLN A 33 -4.49 -17.28 4.43
CA GLN A 33 -4.95 -18.49 3.72
C GLN A 33 -3.79 -19.46 3.46
N VAL A 34 -2.59 -18.94 3.21
CA VAL A 34 -1.40 -19.77 2.92
C VAL A 34 -0.76 -20.35 4.19
N ALA A 35 -0.83 -19.64 5.31
CA ALA A 35 -0.38 -20.10 6.63
C ALA A 35 -1.58 -20.40 7.53
N THR A 36 -2.24 -21.55 7.34
CA THR A 36 -3.53 -21.87 8.01
C THR A 36 -3.41 -22.06 9.52
N ASN A 37 -2.21 -22.32 10.05
CA ASN A 37 -1.89 -22.45 11.46
C ASN A 37 -1.17 -21.21 12.04
N LEU A 38 -1.32 -20.06 11.39
CA LEU A 38 -0.68 -18.81 11.82
C LEU A 38 -1.06 -18.43 13.26
N GLU A 39 -0.08 -17.93 14.00
CA GLU A 39 -0.25 -17.52 15.39
C GLU A 39 -1.27 -16.40 15.51
N ARG A 40 -2.08 -16.46 16.58
CA ARG A 40 -3.22 -15.55 16.78
C ARG A 40 -2.83 -14.07 16.68
N ASP A 41 -1.71 -13.70 17.27
CA ASP A 41 -1.23 -12.31 17.26
C ASP A 41 -0.93 -11.82 15.84
N PHE A 42 -0.36 -12.68 14.98
CA PHE A 42 -0.13 -12.35 13.58
C PHE A 42 -1.42 -12.31 12.77
N VAL A 43 -2.38 -13.19 13.05
CA VAL A 43 -3.73 -13.14 12.45
C VAL A 43 -4.42 -11.81 12.77
N GLU A 44 -4.37 -11.36 14.02
CA GLU A 44 -4.98 -10.10 14.46
C GLU A 44 -4.27 -8.89 13.84
N LYS A 45 -2.93 -8.88 13.81
CA LYS A 45 -2.15 -7.86 13.10
C LYS A 45 -2.50 -7.77 11.62
N LEU A 46 -2.65 -8.90 10.92
CA LEU A 46 -3.03 -8.94 9.51
C LEU A 46 -4.45 -8.38 9.27
N LYS A 47 -5.41 -8.66 10.16
CA LYS A 47 -6.76 -8.06 10.08
C LYS A 47 -6.73 -6.55 10.31
N ASN A 48 -5.86 -6.07 11.21
CA ASN A 48 -5.68 -4.64 11.44
C ASN A 48 -5.06 -3.95 10.21
N TRP A 49 -4.09 -4.60 9.57
CA TRP A 49 -3.52 -4.12 8.29
C TRP A 49 -4.57 -4.06 7.19
N GLU A 50 -5.39 -5.11 7.03
CA GLU A 50 -6.50 -5.14 6.06
C GLU A 50 -7.40 -3.92 6.18
N LEU A 51 -7.89 -3.66 7.41
CA LEU A 51 -8.75 -2.52 7.68
C LEU A 51 -8.03 -1.18 7.45
N ALA A 52 -6.75 -1.08 7.83
CA ALA A 52 -5.97 0.14 7.65
C ALA A 52 -5.74 0.46 6.16
N PHE A 53 -5.47 -0.55 5.33
CA PHE A 53 -5.28 -0.36 3.89
C PHE A 53 -6.58 -0.03 3.17
N SER A 54 -7.67 -0.73 3.50
CA SER A 54 -9.00 -0.41 2.94
C SER A 54 -9.43 1.02 3.25
N LYS A 55 -9.12 1.53 4.45
CA LYS A 55 -9.35 2.95 4.80
C LYS A 55 -8.50 3.90 3.95
N THR A 56 -7.21 3.58 3.73
CA THR A 56 -6.32 4.39 2.90
C THR A 56 -6.78 4.40 1.44
N GLU A 57 -7.17 3.26 0.88
CA GLU A 57 -7.77 3.15 -0.46
C GLU A 57 -8.99 4.07 -0.58
N GLY A 58 -9.90 4.01 0.39
CA GLY A 58 -11.08 4.87 0.41
C GLY A 58 -10.75 6.37 0.50
N VAL A 59 -9.61 6.76 1.07
CA VAL A 59 -9.14 8.16 1.06
C VAL A 59 -8.62 8.54 -0.32
N ALA A 60 -7.88 7.65 -0.99
CA ALA A 60 -7.39 7.88 -2.36
C ALA A 60 -8.57 8.10 -3.33
N VAL A 61 -9.58 7.23 -3.27
CA VAL A 61 -10.81 7.37 -4.07
C VAL A 61 -11.49 8.73 -3.84
N ARG A 62 -11.57 9.21 -2.60
CA ARG A 62 -12.14 10.53 -2.31
C ARG A 62 -11.36 11.68 -2.97
N TYR A 63 -10.03 11.64 -2.92
CA TYR A 63 -9.23 12.66 -3.60
C TYR A 63 -9.36 12.59 -5.12
N ILE A 64 -9.43 11.38 -5.70
CA ILE A 64 -9.66 11.19 -7.14
C ILE A 64 -11.00 11.83 -7.54
N GLU A 65 -12.07 11.52 -6.81
CA GLU A 65 -13.39 12.11 -7.04
C GLU A 65 -13.38 13.64 -6.87
N GLU A 66 -12.72 14.18 -5.85
CA GLU A 66 -12.60 15.62 -5.66
C GLU A 66 -11.96 16.30 -6.87
N VAL A 67 -10.83 15.77 -7.37
CA VAL A 67 -10.16 16.31 -8.55
C VAL A 67 -11.05 16.21 -9.80
N ILE A 68 -11.76 15.09 -9.99
CA ILE A 68 -12.70 14.91 -11.10
C ILE A 68 -13.83 15.97 -11.04
N ARG A 69 -14.41 16.19 -9.86
CA ARG A 69 -15.50 17.17 -9.66
C ARG A 69 -15.02 18.60 -9.83
N CYS A 70 -13.76 18.88 -9.51
CA CYS A 70 -13.08 20.14 -9.80
C CYS A 70 -12.61 20.27 -11.26
N LYS A 71 -13.04 19.36 -12.16
CA LYS A 71 -12.67 19.36 -13.60
C LYS A 71 -11.15 19.30 -13.84
N GLY A 72 -10.42 18.63 -12.95
CA GLY A 72 -8.97 18.53 -13.00
C GLY A 72 -8.22 19.74 -12.47
N VAL A 73 -8.90 20.76 -11.93
CA VAL A 73 -8.25 21.90 -11.29
C VAL A 73 -7.77 21.49 -9.91
N ILE A 74 -6.44 21.47 -9.72
CA ILE A 74 -5.80 21.21 -8.43
C ILE A 74 -5.34 22.55 -7.86
N THR A 75 -6.00 23.01 -6.80
CA THR A 75 -5.58 24.21 -6.07
C THR A 75 -4.28 23.95 -5.29
N PRO A 76 -3.50 24.98 -4.93
CA PRO A 76 -2.30 24.78 -4.10
C PRO A 76 -2.58 24.02 -2.79
N VAL A 77 -3.72 24.32 -2.15
CA VAL A 77 -4.17 23.64 -0.92
C VAL A 77 -4.48 22.18 -1.18
N LEU A 78 -5.20 21.86 -2.26
CA LEU A 78 -5.49 20.47 -2.62
C LEU A 78 -4.21 19.71 -2.99
N CYS A 79 -3.27 20.35 -3.68
CA CYS A 79 -1.97 19.77 -4.00
C CYS A 79 -1.18 19.38 -2.73
N GLU A 80 -1.12 20.29 -1.75
CA GLU A 80 -0.47 20.04 -0.48
C GLU A 80 -1.15 18.90 0.31
N ASN A 81 -2.48 18.85 0.31
CA ASN A 81 -3.24 17.76 0.93
C ASN A 81 -2.93 16.40 0.28
N ILE A 82 -2.90 16.33 -1.05
CA ILE A 82 -2.53 15.12 -1.80
C ILE A 82 -1.09 14.72 -1.49
N ARG A 83 -0.17 15.68 -1.40
CA ARG A 83 1.23 15.42 -1.03
C ARG A 83 1.36 14.82 0.36
N ASN A 84 0.67 15.38 1.35
CA ASN A 84 0.68 14.87 2.73
C ASN A 84 0.06 13.47 2.83
N PHE A 85 -1.04 13.25 2.12
CA PHE A 85 -1.64 11.91 1.99
C PHE A 85 -0.70 10.90 1.32
N THR A 86 0.02 11.33 0.29
CA THR A 86 1.02 10.51 -0.41
C THR A 86 2.15 10.09 0.53
N ILE A 87 2.65 11.00 1.37
CA ILE A 87 3.65 10.69 2.41
C ILE A 87 3.09 9.68 3.43
N PHE A 88 1.83 9.84 3.84
CA PHE A 88 1.17 8.88 4.72
C PHE A 88 1.10 7.48 4.10
N ALA A 89 0.61 7.35 2.86
CA ALA A 89 0.50 6.08 2.15
C ALA A 89 1.86 5.39 1.95
N PHE A 90 2.90 6.19 1.66
CA PHE A 90 4.30 5.75 1.57
C PHE A 90 4.80 5.14 2.89
N ASN A 91 4.64 5.88 4.00
CA ASN A 91 5.06 5.42 5.31
C ASN A 91 4.28 4.17 5.76
N GLN A 92 2.99 4.10 5.43
CA GLN A 92 2.17 2.92 5.73
C GLN A 92 2.74 1.66 5.07
N SER A 93 3.13 1.73 3.79
CA SER A 93 3.74 0.57 3.10
C SER A 93 5.14 0.24 3.62
N LEU A 94 5.94 1.23 4.01
CA LEU A 94 7.23 0.98 4.69
C LEU A 94 7.03 0.18 5.98
N SER A 95 6.08 0.60 6.82
CA SER A 95 5.74 -0.12 8.06
C SER A 95 5.21 -1.53 7.78
N PHE A 96 4.47 -1.72 6.69
CA PHE A 96 4.02 -3.05 6.29
C PHE A 96 5.17 -3.95 5.85
N VAL A 97 6.12 -3.45 5.06
CA VAL A 97 7.34 -4.21 4.69
C VAL A 97 8.12 -4.64 5.94
N VAL A 98 8.25 -3.77 6.95
CA VAL A 98 8.87 -4.14 8.23
C VAL A 98 8.08 -5.25 8.92
N PHE A 99 6.75 -5.15 8.95
CA PHE A 99 5.89 -6.20 9.50
C PHE A 99 6.04 -7.53 8.75
N LEU A 100 6.12 -7.53 7.42
CA LEU A 100 6.32 -8.75 6.63
C LEU A 100 7.67 -9.41 6.93
N ASN A 101 8.72 -8.62 7.15
CA ASN A 101 10.02 -9.14 7.56
C ASN A 101 9.95 -9.77 8.97
N GLN A 102 9.24 -9.13 9.90
CA GLN A 102 8.99 -9.68 11.23
C GLN A 102 8.21 -11.01 11.13
N LEU A 103 7.15 -11.05 10.32
CA LEU A 103 6.32 -12.23 10.13
C LEU A 103 7.14 -13.43 9.62
N VAL A 104 8.02 -13.23 8.63
CA VAL A 104 8.89 -14.30 8.11
C VAL A 104 9.91 -14.75 9.15
N ALA A 105 10.43 -13.83 9.97
CA ALA A 105 11.48 -14.12 10.94
C ALA A 105 10.97 -14.79 12.23
N GLU A 106 9.75 -14.45 12.66
CA GLU A 106 9.25 -14.79 14.01
C GLU A 106 8.07 -15.77 14.01
N SER A 107 7.36 -15.95 12.90
CA SER A 107 6.27 -16.94 12.84
C SER A 107 6.81 -18.33 12.53
N GLU A 108 6.56 -19.29 13.42
CA GLU A 108 6.86 -20.70 13.20
C GLU A 108 5.98 -21.28 12.08
N ALA A 109 4.72 -20.83 12.00
CA ALA A 109 3.79 -21.25 10.95
C ALA A 109 4.25 -20.83 9.55
N VAL A 110 4.90 -19.67 9.43
CA VAL A 110 5.46 -19.17 8.17
C VAL A 110 6.82 -19.78 7.89
N SER A 111 7.75 -19.73 8.85
CA SER A 111 9.15 -20.15 8.63
C SER A 111 9.29 -21.64 8.29
N ASN A 112 8.40 -22.49 8.80
CA ASN A 112 8.35 -23.92 8.48
C ASN A 112 7.58 -24.25 7.19
N ASN A 113 7.12 -23.25 6.44
CA ASN A 113 6.34 -23.41 5.21
C ASN A 113 6.99 -22.63 4.06
N GLU A 114 7.75 -23.32 3.20
CA GLU A 114 8.48 -22.71 2.08
C GLU A 114 7.56 -21.95 1.10
N ILE A 115 6.33 -22.44 0.90
CA ILE A 115 5.33 -21.77 0.05
C ILE A 115 4.92 -20.44 0.70
N ALA A 116 4.68 -20.43 2.02
CA ALA A 116 4.36 -19.20 2.73
C ALA A 116 5.49 -18.18 2.67
N VAL A 117 6.73 -18.61 2.87
CA VAL A 117 7.91 -17.75 2.74
C VAL A 117 8.03 -17.18 1.33
N ALA A 118 7.86 -17.99 0.28
CA ALA A 118 7.93 -17.53 -1.11
C ALA A 118 6.85 -16.48 -1.43
N VAL A 119 5.60 -16.74 -1.00
CA VAL A 119 4.46 -15.84 -1.21
C VAL A 119 4.65 -14.51 -0.47
N ILE A 120 5.04 -14.54 0.81
CA ILE A 120 5.25 -13.32 1.59
C ILE A 120 6.41 -12.48 1.03
N ASN A 121 7.49 -13.12 0.57
CA ASN A 121 8.59 -12.41 -0.08
C ASN A 121 8.17 -11.78 -1.41
N HIS A 122 7.24 -12.39 -2.15
CA HIS A 122 6.67 -11.79 -3.35
C HIS A 122 5.84 -10.55 -3.02
N ILE A 123 4.91 -10.67 -2.07
CA ILE A 123 4.09 -9.57 -1.54
C ILE A 123 4.98 -8.40 -1.08
N ARG A 124 6.06 -8.69 -0.34
CA ARG A 124 7.01 -7.67 0.11
C ARG A 124 7.60 -6.88 -1.06
N ARG A 125 8.06 -7.56 -2.11
CA ARG A 125 8.66 -6.91 -3.29
C ARG A 125 7.66 -6.02 -4.03
N GLU A 126 6.39 -6.39 -4.01
CA GLU A 126 5.34 -5.58 -4.62
C GLU A 126 5.07 -4.30 -3.81
N SER A 127 5.03 -4.38 -2.48
CA SER A 127 5.00 -3.19 -1.63
C SER A 127 6.26 -2.32 -1.81
N GLU A 128 7.45 -2.91 -1.93
CA GLU A 128 8.70 -2.19 -2.24
C GLU A 128 8.65 -1.49 -3.60
N TYR A 129 8.03 -2.12 -4.60
CA TYR A 129 7.82 -1.51 -5.91
C TYR A 129 6.90 -0.28 -5.82
N PHE A 130 5.79 -0.38 -5.10
CA PHE A 130 4.91 0.76 -4.82
C PHE A 130 5.65 1.90 -4.10
N ILE A 131 6.42 1.57 -3.05
CA ILE A 131 7.27 2.53 -2.32
C ILE A 131 8.20 3.27 -3.29
N GLY A 132 8.80 2.56 -4.25
CA GLY A 132 9.63 3.15 -5.30
C GLY A 132 8.88 4.14 -6.19
N ILE A 133 7.65 3.78 -6.63
CA ILE A 133 6.78 4.67 -7.42
C ILE A 133 6.47 5.95 -6.63
N VAL A 134 6.01 5.81 -5.39
CA VAL A 134 5.59 6.95 -4.58
C VAL A 134 6.78 7.85 -4.24
N LYS A 135 7.94 7.27 -3.94
CA LYS A 135 9.17 8.04 -3.69
C LYS A 135 9.56 8.90 -4.89
N ALA A 136 9.46 8.35 -6.10
CA ALA A 136 9.72 9.11 -7.32
C ALA A 136 8.67 10.21 -7.53
N ALA A 137 7.38 9.91 -7.32
CA ALA A 137 6.31 10.90 -7.44
C ALA A 137 6.47 12.07 -6.46
N LEU A 138 6.91 11.80 -5.22
CA LEU A 138 7.17 12.81 -4.19
C LEU A 138 8.26 13.83 -4.55
N GLN A 139 9.16 13.50 -5.49
CA GLN A 139 10.17 14.42 -6.02
C GLN A 139 9.62 15.36 -7.10
N CYS A 140 8.40 15.10 -7.58
CA CYS A 140 7.75 15.82 -8.67
C CYS A 140 6.49 16.59 -8.21
N PHE A 141 6.29 16.74 -6.90
CA PHE A 141 5.33 17.69 -6.32
C PHE A 141 5.91 19.10 -6.28
#